data_AF-A0A447S6U7-F1
#
_entry.id   AF-A0A447S6U7-F1
#
_cell.length_a   1.000
_cell.length_b   1.000
_cell.length_c   1.000
_cell.angle_alpha   90.00
_cell.angle_beta   90.00
_cell.angle_gamma   90.00
#
_symmetry.space_group_name_H-M   'P 1'
#
loop_
_entity.id
_entity.type
_entity.pdbx_description
1 polymer ?
#
loop_
_entity_poly.entity_id
_entity_poly.type
_entity_poly.pdbx_seq_one_letter_code
_entity_poly.pdbx_strand_id
1 'polypeptide(L)' 'MTEFPVVLVINCGSSSIKFFRPGRASCDCLLNGVAEGINAERASLSLNGGEPVATGAARLRRRPCRRSPEH' A
#
# COMPACT_ATOMS: atom_id res chain seq x y z
N MET A 1 -19.36 11.85 -10.39
CA MET A 1 -18.74 10.52 -10.58
C MET A 1 -17.59 10.74 -11.54
N THR A 2 -16.35 10.36 -11.19
CA THR A 2 -15.18 10.73 -12.00
C THR A 2 -15.16 9.96 -13.32
N GLU A 3 -15.13 10.68 -14.43
CA GLU A 3 -15.18 10.23 -15.84
C GLU A 3 -14.05 9.27 -16.27
N PHE A 4 -13.17 8.85 -15.37
CA PHE A 4 -11.96 8.09 -15.70
C PHE A 4 -11.77 6.90 -14.75
N PRO A 5 -11.63 5.66 -15.28
CA PRO A 5 -11.34 4.50 -14.46
C PRO A 5 -9.97 4.65 -13.79
N VAL A 6 -9.93 4.42 -12.49
CA VAL A 6 -8.71 4.46 -11.69
C VAL A 6 -8.26 3.03 -11.40
N VAL A 7 -7.01 2.72 -11.72
CA VAL A 7 -6.37 1.47 -11.31
C VAL A 7 -5.53 1.74 -10.07
N LEU A 8 -5.73 0.96 -9.03
CA LEU A 8 -4.88 0.95 -7.84
C LEU A 8 -4.18 -0.39 -7.77
N VAL A 9 -2.85 -0.37 -7.84
CA VAL A 9 -2.01 -1.56 -7.66
C VAL A 9 -1.65 -1.65 -6.19
N ILE A 10 -1.88 -2.81 -5.58
CA ILE A 10 -1.55 -3.09 -4.18
C ILE A 10 -0.69 -4.34 -4.12
N ASN A 11 0.49 -4.22 -3.54
CA ASN A 11 1.37 -5.33 -3.22
C ASN A 11 1.49 -5.46 -1.71
N CYS A 12 0.98 -6.58 -1.17
CA CYS A 12 1.04 -6.89 0.24
C CYS A 12 2.19 -7.86 0.52
N GLY A 13 3.23 -7.36 1.17
CA GLY A 13 4.20 -8.18 1.86
C GLY A 13 3.70 -8.61 3.24
N SER A 14 4.50 -9.39 3.96
CA SER A 14 4.19 -9.84 5.32
C SER A 14 4.19 -8.71 6.36
N SER A 15 5.00 -7.67 6.13
CA SER A 15 5.21 -6.55 7.06
C SER A 15 5.07 -5.16 6.40
N SER A 16 4.71 -5.13 5.11
CA SER A 16 4.55 -3.87 4.37
C SER A 16 3.48 -3.99 3.29
N ILE A 17 2.92 -2.85 2.91
CA ILE A 17 1.98 -2.73 1.80
C ILE A 17 2.48 -1.59 0.92
N LYS A 18 2.82 -1.92 -0.33
CA LYS A 18 3.17 -0.92 -1.34
C LYS A 18 1.97 -0.72 -2.24
N PHE A 19 1.59 0.52 -2.47
CA PHE A 19 0.50 0.83 -3.39
C PHE A 19 0.88 1.97 -4.31
N PHE A 20 0.41 1.89 -5.54
CA PHE A 20 0.59 2.99 -6.48
C PHE A 20 -0.57 3.04 -7.47
N ARG A 21 -0.85 4.26 -7.91
CA ARG A 21 -1.79 4.57 -8.97
C ARG A 21 -1.00 4.93 -10.23
N PRO A 22 -0.92 4.03 -11.22
CA PRO A 22 -0.32 4.36 -12.50
C PRO A 22 -1.14 5.44 -13.22
N GLY A 23 -0.42 6.34 -13.91
CA GLY A 23 -0.97 7.35 -14.80
C GLY A 23 -1.55 6.73 -16.08
N ARG A 24 -2.46 7.46 -16.71
CA ARG A 24 -3.29 6.94 -17.82
C ARG A 24 -2.57 6.91 -19.17
N ALA A 25 -1.51 7.69 -19.35
CA ALA A 25 -0.86 7.92 -20.65
C ALA A 25 0.69 7.95 -20.61
N SER A 26 1.26 8.26 -19.45
CA SER A 26 2.67 8.14 -19.14
C SER A 26 2.76 7.25 -17.92
N CYS A 27 3.76 6.39 -17.83
CA CYS A 27 3.99 5.50 -16.67
C CYS A 27 4.23 6.25 -15.34
N ASP A 28 3.98 7.56 -15.30
CA ASP A 28 4.01 8.40 -14.12
C ASP A 28 3.01 7.94 -13.08
N CYS A 29 3.51 7.57 -11.91
CA CYS A 29 2.67 7.24 -10.76
C CYS A 29 2.09 8.53 -10.17
N LEU A 30 0.77 8.72 -10.29
CA LEU A 30 0.06 9.90 -9.75
C LEU A 30 -0.03 9.87 -8.22
N LEU A 31 0.05 8.67 -7.66
CA LEU A 31 0.13 8.43 -6.22
C LEU A 31 0.99 7.19 -6.02
N ASN A 32 1.95 7.26 -5.12
CA ASN A 32 2.61 6.08 -4.57
C ASN A 32 2.59 6.15 -3.05
N GLY A 33 2.66 4.99 -2.41
CA GLY A 33 2.73 4.92 -0.98
C GLY A 33 3.25 3.59 -0.49
N VAL A 34 3.86 3.65 0.68
CA VAL A 34 4.42 2.51 1.39
C VAL A 34 3.94 2.60 2.83
N ALA A 35 3.20 1.59 3.25
CA ALA A 35 2.94 1.31 4.65
C ALA A 35 3.96 0.28 5.14
N GLU A 36 4.75 0.63 6.14
CA GLU A 36 5.81 -0.21 6.71
C GLU A 36 5.58 -0.46 8.20
N GLY A 37 6.25 -1.49 8.73
CA GLY A 37 6.09 -1.88 10.14
C GLY A 37 4.71 -2.43 10.45
N ILE A 38 3.99 -2.96 9.44
CA ILE A 38 2.74 -3.68 9.67
C ILE A 38 3.06 -4.83 10.64
N ASN A 39 2.32 -4.89 11.75
CA ASN A 39 2.53 -5.87 12.82
C ASN A 39 3.84 -5.70 13.63
N ALA A 40 4.48 -4.53 13.56
CA ALA A 40 5.56 -4.14 14.47
C ALA A 40 5.04 -3.19 15.57
N GLU A 41 5.90 -2.83 16.51
CA GLU A 41 5.60 -1.84 17.56
C GLU A 41 5.26 -0.46 16.97
N ARG A 42 5.90 -0.13 15.85
CA ARG A 42 5.71 1.13 15.13
C ARG A 42 5.39 0.84 13.68
N ALA A 43 4.38 1.53 13.16
CA ALA A 43 4.02 1.53 11.76
C ALA A 43 4.06 2.96 11.21
N SER A 44 4.45 3.07 9.95
CA SER A 44 4.53 4.35 9.25
C SER A 44 3.87 4.23 7.88
N LEU A 45 3.32 5.35 7.42
CA LEU A 45 2.80 5.49 6.07
C LEU A 45 3.50 6.66 5.41
N SER A 46 4.18 6.39 4.30
CA SER A 46 4.78 7.41 3.45
C SER A 46 4.02 7.48 2.13
N LEU A 47 3.75 8.70 1.65
CA LEU A 47 3.09 8.95 0.36
C LEU A 47 3.99 9.79 -0.52
N ASN A 48 4.12 9.42 -1.80
CA ASN A 48 4.88 10.16 -2.81
C ASN A 48 6.33 10.48 -2.41
N GLY A 49 6.95 9.64 -1.57
CA GLY A 49 8.29 9.89 -1.02
C GLY A 49 8.38 11.02 0.03
N GLY A 50 7.24 11.54 0.51
CA GLY A 50 7.19 12.48 1.62
C GLY A 50 7.46 11.84 2.98
N GLU A 51 7.64 12.69 4.00
CA GLU A 51 7.96 12.26 5.36
C GLU A 51 6.95 11.23 5.90
N PRO A 52 7.41 10.12 6.50
CA PRO A 52 6.54 9.07 7.01
C PRO A 52 5.66 9.61 8.14
N VAL A 53 4.34 9.41 8.02
CA VAL A 53 3.40 9.73 9.10
C VAL A 53 3.21 8.49 9.96
N ALA A 54 3.45 8.64 11.27
CA ALA A 54 3.20 7.58 12.24
C ALA A 54 1.72 7.22 12.22
N THR A 55 1.43 5.96 11.91
CA THR A 55 0.05 5.46 11.98
C THR A 55 -0.13 4.88 13.38
N GLY A 56 -1.04 5.49 14.16
CA GLY A 56 -1.42 4.96 15.47
C GLY A 56 -1.96 3.53 15.35
N ALA A 57 -2.04 2.80 16.47
CA ALA A 57 -2.33 1.37 16.54
C ALA A 57 -3.61 0.93 15.79
N ALA A 58 -3.53 0.80 14.47
CA ALA A 58 -4.60 0.33 13.62
C ALA A 58 -4.60 -1.20 13.70
N ARG A 59 -5.51 -1.76 14.50
CA ARG A 59 -5.77 -3.20 14.49
C ARG A 59 -6.38 -3.58 13.15
N LEU A 60 -5.54 -3.92 12.17
CA LEU A 60 -6.00 -4.64 10.99
C LEU A 60 -6.55 -5.99 11.44
N ARG A 61 -7.84 -6.22 11.16
CA ARG A 61 -8.44 -7.55 11.30
C ARG A 61 -7.75 -8.47 10.30
N ARG A 62 -6.92 -9.39 10.80
CA ARG A 62 -6.26 -10.41 9.98
C ARG A 62 -7.34 -11.26 9.29
N ARG A 63 -7.55 -11.06 7.99
CA ARG A 63 -8.04 -12.16 7.15
C ARG A 63 -6.82 -13.04 6.84
N PRO A 64 -6.91 -14.37 6.96
CA PRO A 64 -5.79 -15.24 6.62
C PRO A 64 -5.40 -15.00 5.16
N CYS A 65 -4.20 -14.50 4.92
CA CYS A 65 -3.61 -14.47 3.58
C CYS A 65 -3.50 -15.92 3.11
N ARG A 66 -4.29 -16.31 2.10
CA ARG A 66 -4.04 -17.57 1.39
C ARG A 66 -2.65 -17.43 0.75
N ARG A 67 -1.65 -18.13 1.29
CA ARG A 67 -0.38 -18.34 0.58
C ARG A 67 -0.72 -19.07 -0.72
N SER A 68 -0.26 -18.55 -1.85
CA SER A 68 -0.15 -19.39 -3.05
C SER A 68 0.79 -20.55 -2.73
N PRO A 69 0.43 -21.79 -3.09
CA PRO A 69 1.35 -22.92 -2.95
C PRO A 69 2.57 -22.68 -3.85
N GLU A 70 3.75 -22.68 -3.25
CA GLU A 70 5.02 -22.69 -3.98
C GLU A 70 5.15 -24.09 -4.62
N HIS A 71 5.42 -24.14 -5.93
CA HIS A 71 5.75 -25.36 -6.66
C HIS A 71 7.25 -25.62 -6.60
#